data_AF-D4AN31-F1
#
_entry.id   AF-D4AN31-F1
#
_cell.length_a   1.000
_cell.length_b   1.000
_cell.length_c   1.000
_cell.angle_alpha   90.00
_cell.angle_beta   90.00
_cell.angle_gamma   90.00
#
_symmetry.space_group_name_H-M   'P 1'
#
loop_
_entity.id
_entity.type
_entity.pdbx_description
1 polymer ?
#
loop_
_entity_poly.entity_id
_entity_poly.type
_entity_poly.pdbx_seq_one_letter_code
_entity_poly.pdbx_strand_id
1 'polypeptide(L)'
;MEGQGENDELYPIAVLIDELKHDDVILRLNAIHRLSTIALALGPERTRDELVPFLDDSVEDEDEVLTALSEELGNFVEYVGGPEYAHVLLSPLEHLAAIEEPLVREKAVESLNKICEQLSPRQIEDNFIPLTVRLSKADWFTSKISAAGLYCTPYRTASPALQQGLRQQFGQLVHDDTPMVRRQAANNLAKFVKEMDSQVIIVEMVPLFQNLANDDQDSVRLLTVEILISIAEEIPKEQQSSHGVLLTALRNLFEDKSWRVRYMVADKFEKIAKAVDEEVVNRDLVPAFVKLLKDTEAEVRTAIAGQIPGFCRLLDRETLLNEIMTSIEDLVSDPSQHVRAALGMQISGLAPILGKEE
;
A
#
# COMPACT_ATOMS: atom_id res chain seq x y z
N MET A 1 -0.53 -29.76 51.25
CA MET A 1 -1.43 -29.76 50.07
C MET A 1 -1.07 -28.55 49.21
N GLU A 2 0.19 -28.45 48.78
CA GLU A 2 0.69 -27.31 47.97
C GLU A 2 1.19 -27.75 46.59
N GLY A 3 1.18 -29.05 46.27
CA GLY A 3 1.73 -29.59 45.01
C GLY A 3 0.70 -30.12 44.00
N GLN A 4 -0.58 -29.75 44.12
CA GLN A 4 -1.63 -30.15 43.16
C GLN A 4 -2.15 -28.98 42.31
N GLY A 5 -1.92 -27.72 42.70
CA GLY A 5 -2.29 -26.53 41.91
C GLY A 5 -1.31 -26.25 40.76
N GLU A 6 -0.01 -26.37 41.01
CA GLU A 6 1.04 -26.08 40.02
C GLU A 6 1.04 -27.02 38.80
N ASN A 7 0.56 -28.26 38.96
CA ASN A 7 0.54 -29.26 37.88
C ASN A 7 -0.64 -29.08 36.90
N ASP A 8 -1.78 -28.52 37.36
CA ASP A 8 -2.92 -28.20 36.49
C ASP A 8 -2.68 -26.89 35.71
N GLU A 9 -1.87 -25.99 36.26
CA GLU A 9 -1.52 -24.70 35.63
C GLU A 9 -0.55 -24.83 34.44
N LEU A 10 0.31 -25.86 34.41
CA LEU A 10 1.27 -26.10 33.32
C LEU A 10 0.72 -26.98 32.18
N TYR A 11 -0.39 -27.69 32.41
CA TYR A 11 -0.93 -28.65 31.46
C TYR A 11 -1.34 -28.04 30.10
N PRO A 12 -2.01 -26.87 30.03
CA PRO A 12 -2.40 -26.27 28.76
C PRO A 12 -1.21 -25.86 27.87
N ILE A 13 -0.15 -25.32 28.46
CA ILE A 13 1.09 -24.99 27.73
C ILE A 13 1.80 -26.25 27.30
N ALA A 14 1.93 -27.26 28.16
CA ALA A 14 2.61 -28.49 27.81
C ALA A 14 1.95 -29.21 26.62
N VAL A 15 0.60 -29.23 26.59
CA VAL A 15 -0.16 -29.76 25.46
C VAL A 15 0.03 -28.92 24.20
N LEU A 16 -0.02 -27.59 24.31
CA LEU A 16 0.22 -26.71 23.16
C LEU A 16 1.64 -26.87 22.59
N ILE A 17 2.66 -26.97 23.45
CA ILE A 17 4.04 -27.18 23.05
C ILE A 17 4.17 -28.50 22.30
N ASP A 18 3.49 -29.55 22.76
CA ASP A 18 3.49 -30.86 22.09
C ASP A 18 2.76 -30.78 20.73
N GLU A 19 1.62 -30.10 20.66
CA GLU A 19 0.86 -29.90 19.42
C GLU A 19 1.60 -29.03 18.39
N LEU A 20 2.29 -27.98 18.83
CA LEU A 20 3.09 -27.09 17.96
C LEU A 20 4.43 -27.71 17.56
N LYS A 21 4.91 -28.75 18.25
CA LYS A 21 6.10 -29.51 17.84
C LYS A 21 5.75 -30.78 17.07
N HIS A 22 4.48 -30.97 16.73
CA HIS A 22 4.02 -32.14 16.02
C HIS A 22 4.52 -32.14 14.57
N ASP A 23 4.92 -33.30 14.04
CA ASP A 23 5.45 -33.42 12.66
C ASP A 23 4.41 -33.05 11.58
N ASP A 24 3.13 -33.27 11.87
CA ASP A 24 1.99 -32.93 10.99
C ASP A 24 1.62 -31.45 11.06
N VAL A 25 1.80 -30.75 9.95
CA VAL A 25 1.46 -29.35 9.68
C VAL A 25 0.02 -29.01 10.04
N ILE A 26 -0.92 -29.90 9.71
CA ILE A 26 -2.35 -29.67 9.94
C ILE A 26 -2.63 -29.61 11.44
N LEU A 27 -1.92 -30.42 12.24
CA LEU A 27 -2.07 -30.39 13.69
C LEU A 27 -1.43 -29.13 14.29
N ARG A 28 -0.26 -28.71 13.81
CA ARG A 28 0.34 -27.41 14.20
C ARG A 28 -0.57 -26.23 13.86
N LEU A 29 -1.13 -26.21 12.64
CA LEU A 29 -2.07 -25.17 12.20
C LEU A 29 -3.34 -25.12 13.07
N ASN A 30 -3.91 -26.28 13.40
CA ASN A 30 -5.03 -26.36 14.33
C ASN A 30 -4.68 -25.86 15.73
N ALA A 31 -3.44 -26.07 16.17
CA ALA A 31 -2.95 -25.56 17.45
C ALA A 31 -2.84 -24.02 17.44
N ILE A 32 -2.35 -23.44 16.33
CA ILE A 32 -2.32 -21.97 16.13
C ILE A 32 -3.73 -21.37 16.26
N HIS A 33 -4.74 -21.94 15.61
CA HIS A 33 -6.11 -21.46 15.72
C HIS A 33 -6.74 -21.61 17.11
N ARG A 34 -6.08 -22.35 18.03
CA ARG A 34 -6.50 -22.51 19.43
C ARG A 34 -5.70 -21.64 20.40
N LEU A 35 -4.75 -20.82 19.94
CA LEU A 35 -3.92 -19.96 20.80
C LEU A 35 -4.76 -19.09 21.73
N SER A 36 -5.88 -18.54 21.24
CA SER A 36 -6.81 -17.75 22.05
C SER A 36 -7.39 -18.53 23.23
N THR A 37 -7.73 -19.80 23.04
CA THR A 37 -8.27 -20.67 24.11
C THR A 37 -7.21 -20.95 25.17
N ILE A 38 -5.96 -21.10 24.75
CA ILE A 38 -4.85 -21.40 25.65
C ILE A 38 -4.46 -20.14 26.44
N ALA A 39 -4.39 -18.99 25.79
CA ALA A 39 -4.15 -17.72 26.46
C ALA A 39 -5.27 -17.38 27.47
N LEU A 40 -6.53 -17.70 27.16
CA LEU A 40 -7.63 -17.60 28.14
C LEU A 40 -7.43 -18.50 29.36
N ALA A 41 -6.95 -19.73 29.17
CA ALA A 41 -6.68 -20.66 30.27
C ALA A 41 -5.49 -20.22 31.14
N LEU A 42 -4.47 -19.63 30.53
CA LEU A 42 -3.27 -19.13 31.22
C LEU A 42 -3.50 -17.81 31.96
N GLY A 43 -4.41 -16.99 31.44
CA GLY A 43 -4.57 -15.61 31.87
C GLY A 43 -3.49 -14.68 31.30
N PRO A 44 -3.69 -13.37 31.45
CA PRO A 44 -2.91 -12.37 30.71
C PRO A 44 -1.45 -12.28 31.14
N GLU A 45 -1.13 -12.48 32.41
CA GLU A 45 0.26 -12.41 32.91
C GLU A 45 1.14 -13.51 32.30
N ARG A 46 0.72 -14.76 32.48
CA ARG A 46 1.44 -15.91 31.92
C ARG A 46 1.42 -15.95 30.40
N THR A 47 0.36 -15.40 29.76
CA THR A 47 0.36 -15.23 28.30
C THR A 47 1.52 -14.34 27.85
N ARG A 48 1.82 -13.26 28.57
CA ARG A 48 2.95 -12.36 28.24
C ARG A 48 4.30 -12.96 28.60
N ASP A 49 4.39 -13.63 29.73
CA ASP A 49 5.68 -14.04 30.30
C ASP A 49 6.14 -15.42 29.82
N GLU A 50 5.20 -16.26 29.37
CA GLU A 50 5.47 -17.64 28.92
C GLU A 50 5.07 -17.85 27.45
N LEU A 51 3.80 -17.60 27.10
CA LEU A 51 3.29 -17.96 25.77
C LEU A 51 3.86 -17.09 24.66
N VAL A 52 3.87 -15.76 24.81
CA VAL A 52 4.40 -14.85 23.79
C VAL A 52 5.89 -15.12 23.51
N PRO A 53 6.80 -15.24 24.51
CA PRO A 53 8.19 -15.62 24.28
C PRO A 53 8.32 -16.98 23.58
N PHE A 54 7.51 -17.97 23.96
CA PHE A 54 7.52 -19.27 23.29
C PHE A 54 7.14 -19.17 21.81
N LEU A 55 6.13 -18.36 21.47
CA LEU A 55 5.75 -18.12 20.07
C LEU A 55 6.82 -17.32 19.31
N ASP A 56 7.51 -16.41 19.98
CA ASP A 56 8.61 -15.62 19.42
C ASP A 56 9.82 -16.51 19.07
N ASP A 57 10.11 -17.52 19.91
CA ASP A 57 11.13 -18.54 19.63
C ASP A 57 10.68 -19.56 18.58
N SER A 58 9.37 -19.66 18.28
CA SER A 58 8.77 -20.65 17.37
C SER A 58 8.46 -20.08 15.97
N VAL A 59 9.17 -19.03 15.55
CA VAL A 59 9.01 -18.39 14.22
C VAL A 59 9.67 -19.16 13.07
N GLU A 60 10.26 -20.33 13.35
CA GLU A 60 10.81 -21.26 12.36
C GLU A 60 9.83 -22.43 12.13
N ASP A 61 8.83 -22.23 11.27
CA ASP A 61 7.85 -23.25 10.87
C ASP A 61 7.48 -23.09 9.38
N GLU A 62 6.51 -23.87 8.92
CA GLU A 62 5.96 -23.82 7.56
C GLU A 62 5.12 -22.56 7.31
N ASP A 63 5.15 -22.08 6.08
CA ASP A 63 4.59 -20.80 5.67
C ASP A 63 3.10 -20.65 6.01
N GLU A 64 2.30 -21.72 5.88
CA GLU A 64 0.89 -21.71 6.26
C GLU A 64 0.68 -21.53 7.77
N VAL A 65 1.54 -22.15 8.58
CA VAL A 65 1.49 -22.04 10.06
C VAL A 65 1.90 -20.64 10.48
N LEU A 66 2.97 -20.10 9.90
CA LEU A 66 3.47 -18.75 10.20
C LEU A 66 2.51 -17.65 9.74
N THR A 67 1.82 -17.86 8.62
CA THR A 67 0.78 -16.95 8.15
C THR A 67 -0.39 -16.92 9.14
N ALA A 68 -0.86 -18.10 9.58
CA ALA A 68 -1.91 -18.18 10.60
C ALA A 68 -1.47 -17.57 11.94
N LEU A 69 -0.22 -17.82 12.37
CA LEU A 69 0.32 -17.23 13.59
C LEU A 69 0.35 -15.70 13.52
N SER A 70 0.80 -15.16 12.38
CA SER A 70 0.80 -13.71 12.14
C SER A 70 -0.60 -13.11 12.28
N GLU A 71 -1.63 -13.79 11.78
CA GLU A 71 -3.03 -13.35 11.90
C GLU A 71 -3.56 -13.43 13.33
N GLU A 72 -3.34 -14.55 14.02
CA GLU A 72 -3.80 -14.75 15.40
C GLU A 72 -3.16 -13.72 16.35
N LEU A 73 -1.86 -13.41 16.19
CA LEU A 73 -1.18 -12.40 17.00
C LEU A 73 -1.78 -10.99 16.83
N GLY A 74 -2.28 -10.65 15.64
CA GLY A 74 -2.98 -9.38 15.40
C GLY A 74 -4.31 -9.25 16.15
N ASN A 75 -4.88 -10.36 16.61
CA ASN A 75 -6.12 -10.43 17.39
C ASN A 75 -5.87 -10.66 18.89
N PHE A 76 -4.61 -10.61 19.34
CA PHE A 76 -4.21 -11.13 20.65
C PHE A 76 -4.20 -10.11 21.79
N VAL A 77 -4.54 -8.85 21.51
CA VAL A 77 -4.45 -7.73 22.47
C VAL A 77 -5.22 -7.99 23.76
N GLU A 78 -6.45 -8.49 23.67
CA GLU A 78 -7.26 -8.79 24.86
C GLU A 78 -6.63 -9.89 25.73
N TYR A 79 -5.99 -10.88 25.10
CA TYR A 79 -5.40 -12.02 25.81
C TYR A 79 -4.09 -11.68 26.52
N VAL A 80 -3.38 -10.62 26.11
CA VAL A 80 -2.21 -10.10 26.82
C VAL A 80 -2.58 -9.10 27.92
N GLY A 81 -3.87 -8.88 28.21
CA GLY A 81 -4.33 -7.94 29.23
C GLY A 81 -4.67 -6.55 28.69
N GLY A 82 -4.97 -6.45 27.40
CA GLY A 82 -5.47 -5.24 26.75
C GLY A 82 -4.38 -4.28 26.25
N PRO A 83 -4.79 -3.08 25.80
CA PRO A 83 -3.91 -2.07 25.17
C PRO A 83 -2.65 -1.71 25.95
N GLU A 84 -2.71 -1.70 27.29
CA GLU A 84 -1.57 -1.40 28.17
C GLU A 84 -0.38 -2.35 27.93
N TYR A 85 -0.65 -3.59 27.52
CA TYR A 85 0.36 -4.62 27.31
C TYR A 85 0.51 -5.05 25.86
N ALA A 86 -0.26 -4.49 24.93
CA ALA A 86 -0.24 -4.86 23.51
C ALA A 86 1.16 -4.79 22.85
N HIS A 87 2.05 -3.93 23.36
CA HIS A 87 3.42 -3.80 22.87
C HIS A 87 4.26 -5.09 22.94
N VAL A 88 3.93 -6.06 23.81
CA VAL A 88 4.69 -7.32 23.89
C VAL A 88 4.54 -8.18 22.63
N LEU A 89 3.46 -7.99 21.87
CA LEU A 89 3.19 -8.71 20.63
C LEU A 89 4.04 -8.20 19.45
N LEU A 90 4.73 -7.08 19.62
CA LEU A 90 5.53 -6.47 18.55
C LEU A 90 6.77 -7.29 18.21
N SER A 91 7.43 -7.91 19.20
CA SER A 91 8.63 -8.74 18.99
C SER A 91 8.39 -9.92 18.04
N PRO A 92 7.42 -10.83 18.32
CA PRO A 92 7.16 -11.95 17.42
C PRO A 92 6.70 -11.51 16.02
N LEU A 93 5.89 -10.45 15.93
CA LEU A 93 5.48 -9.92 14.64
C LEU A 93 6.61 -9.22 13.88
N GLU A 94 7.61 -8.65 14.56
CA GLU A 94 8.83 -8.11 13.93
C GLU A 94 9.64 -9.22 13.27
N HIS A 95 9.82 -10.35 13.95
CA HIS A 95 10.51 -11.51 13.39
C HIS A 95 9.73 -12.10 12.20
N LEU A 96 8.42 -12.29 12.33
CA LEU A 96 7.56 -12.76 11.22
C LEU A 96 7.60 -11.79 10.02
N ALA A 97 7.67 -10.48 10.27
CA ALA A 97 7.81 -9.47 9.22
C ALA A 97 9.19 -9.49 8.52
N ALA A 98 10.18 -10.20 9.04
CA ALA A 98 11.50 -10.35 8.41
C ALA A 98 11.65 -11.63 7.55
N ILE A 99 10.70 -12.57 7.64
CA ILE A 99 10.74 -13.89 6.96
C ILE A 99 10.70 -13.74 5.42
N GLU A 100 11.25 -14.72 4.69
CA GLU A 100 11.36 -14.68 3.23
C GLU A 100 10.03 -14.83 2.49
N GLU A 101 9.05 -15.52 3.05
CA GLU A 101 7.75 -15.73 2.43
C GLU A 101 6.90 -14.44 2.42
N PRO A 102 6.51 -13.91 1.24
CA PRO A 102 5.72 -12.69 1.16
C PRO A 102 4.40 -12.72 1.91
N LEU A 103 3.66 -13.83 1.88
CA LEU A 103 2.35 -13.92 2.54
C LEU A 103 2.46 -13.76 4.05
N VAL A 104 3.47 -14.37 4.67
CA VAL A 104 3.76 -14.23 6.11
C VAL A 104 4.06 -12.77 6.44
N ARG A 105 4.95 -12.12 5.68
CA ARG A 105 5.30 -10.71 5.91
C ARG A 105 4.10 -9.77 5.76
N GLU A 106 3.29 -9.96 4.71
CA GLU A 106 2.12 -9.13 4.47
C GLU A 106 1.12 -9.24 5.63
N LYS A 107 0.88 -10.46 6.12
CA LYS A 107 0.01 -10.68 7.27
C LYS A 107 0.60 -10.11 8.57
N ALA A 108 1.90 -10.26 8.80
CA ALA A 108 2.58 -9.68 9.96
C ALA A 108 2.48 -8.15 9.96
N VAL A 109 2.68 -7.49 8.81
CA VAL A 109 2.54 -6.03 8.66
C VAL A 109 1.09 -5.56 8.88
N GLU A 110 0.10 -6.33 8.42
CA GLU A 110 -1.31 -6.08 8.71
C GLU A 110 -1.59 -6.12 10.23
N SER A 111 -1.14 -7.18 10.89
CA SER A 111 -1.28 -7.36 12.34
C SER A 111 -0.55 -6.29 13.16
N LEU A 112 0.67 -5.91 12.76
CA LEU A 112 1.42 -4.81 13.39
C LEU A 112 0.64 -3.50 13.32
N ASN A 113 0.11 -3.14 12.15
CA ASN A 113 -0.69 -1.92 12.01
C ASN A 113 -1.97 -1.98 12.86
N LYS A 114 -2.65 -3.12 12.89
CA LYS A 114 -3.85 -3.32 13.72
C LYS A 114 -3.56 -3.18 15.21
N ILE A 115 -2.42 -3.66 15.68
CA ILE A 115 -1.99 -3.49 17.07
C ILE A 115 -1.61 -2.03 17.33
N CYS A 116 -0.91 -1.38 16.39
CA CYS A 116 -0.51 0.03 16.52
C CYS A 116 -1.70 0.97 16.77
N GLU A 117 -2.86 0.70 16.17
CA GLU A 117 -4.09 1.48 16.39
C GLU A 117 -4.60 1.42 17.84
N GLN A 118 -4.19 0.40 18.60
CA GLN A 118 -4.57 0.21 20.00
C GLN A 118 -3.48 0.67 20.97
N LEU A 119 -2.28 1.00 20.50
CA LEU A 119 -1.18 1.43 21.36
C LEU A 119 -1.39 2.85 21.88
N SER A 120 -0.97 3.09 23.12
CA SER A 120 -0.84 4.45 23.64
C SER A 120 0.26 5.23 22.90
N PRO A 121 0.21 6.58 22.87
CA PRO A 121 1.26 7.39 22.24
C PRO A 121 2.67 7.07 22.75
N ARG A 122 2.79 6.79 24.05
CA ARG A 122 4.06 6.37 24.67
C ARG A 122 4.54 5.03 24.14
N GLN A 123 3.66 4.04 24.00
CA GLN A 123 4.06 2.74 23.44
C GLN A 123 4.44 2.83 21.97
N ILE A 124 3.79 3.73 21.21
CA ILE A 124 4.15 4.01 19.81
C ILE A 124 5.57 4.58 19.74
N GLU A 125 5.89 5.57 20.57
CA GLU A 125 7.21 6.19 20.65
C GLU A 125 8.29 5.22 21.15
N ASP A 126 8.03 4.52 22.24
CA ASP A 126 9.02 3.68 22.93
C ASP A 126 9.22 2.31 22.24
N ASN A 127 8.23 1.80 21.50
CA ASN A 127 8.27 0.42 20.95
C ASN A 127 8.02 0.35 19.44
N PHE A 128 6.92 0.93 18.94
CA PHE A 128 6.51 0.72 17.54
C PHE A 128 7.39 1.46 16.52
N ILE A 129 7.73 2.71 16.80
CA ILE A 129 8.63 3.49 15.94
C ILE A 129 10.04 2.86 15.92
N PRO A 130 10.66 2.48 17.06
CA PRO A 130 11.93 1.75 17.05
C PRO A 130 11.90 0.46 16.22
N LEU A 131 10.83 -0.34 16.30
CA LEU A 131 10.63 -1.52 15.45
C LEU A 131 10.63 -1.14 13.97
N THR A 132 9.84 -0.13 13.59
CA THR A 132 9.74 0.33 12.20
C THR A 132 11.12 0.77 11.67
N VAL A 133 11.90 1.46 12.51
CA VAL A 133 13.26 1.91 12.17
C VAL A 133 14.25 0.74 12.06
N ARG A 134 14.18 -0.26 12.94
CA ARG A 134 15.01 -1.47 12.86
C ARG A 134 14.79 -2.20 11.55
N LEU A 135 13.52 -2.49 11.20
CA LEU A 135 13.19 -3.14 9.93
C LEU A 135 13.64 -2.32 8.71
N SER A 136 13.55 -0.98 8.79
CA SER A 136 13.98 -0.09 7.69
C SER A 136 15.49 -0.06 7.47
N LYS A 137 16.28 -0.37 8.50
CA LYS A 137 17.75 -0.34 8.49
C LYS A 137 18.38 -1.73 8.47
N ALA A 138 17.58 -2.79 8.44
CA ALA A 138 18.06 -4.15 8.37
C ALA A 138 18.91 -4.37 7.11
N ASP A 139 19.85 -5.30 7.16
CA ASP A 139 20.70 -5.62 6.02
C ASP A 139 19.91 -6.28 4.89
N TRP A 140 18.92 -7.10 5.25
CA TRP A 140 18.07 -7.84 4.33
C TRP A 140 16.92 -7.00 3.79
N PHE A 141 16.71 -7.07 2.46
CA PHE A 141 15.68 -6.28 1.79
C PHE A 141 14.25 -6.71 2.19
N THR A 142 14.04 -7.94 2.64
CA THR A 142 12.72 -8.46 3.08
C THR A 142 12.17 -7.65 4.24
N SER A 143 12.99 -7.39 5.26
CA SER A 143 12.63 -6.53 6.40
C SER A 143 12.32 -5.10 5.96
N LYS A 144 13.11 -4.54 5.03
CA LYS A 144 12.89 -3.19 4.50
C LYS A 144 11.57 -3.09 3.72
N ILE A 145 11.19 -4.12 2.96
CA ILE A 145 9.90 -4.22 2.30
C ILE A 145 8.77 -4.16 3.33
N SER A 146 8.85 -4.93 4.41
CA SER A 146 7.84 -4.88 5.48
C SER A 146 7.77 -3.50 6.13
N ALA A 147 8.94 -2.90 6.40
CA ALA A 147 9.03 -1.60 7.04
C ALA A 147 8.26 -0.50 6.28
N ALA A 148 8.30 -0.51 4.95
CA ALA A 148 7.59 0.46 4.12
C ALA A 148 6.07 0.50 4.41
N GLY A 149 5.47 -0.60 4.88
CA GLY A 149 4.06 -0.69 5.25
C GLY A 149 3.72 -0.23 6.67
N LEU A 150 4.69 0.19 7.49
CA LEU A 150 4.50 0.46 8.92
C LEU A 150 4.57 1.95 9.30
N TYR A 151 4.71 2.86 8.32
CA TYR A 151 4.90 4.28 8.61
C TYR A 151 3.60 5.07 8.84
N CYS A 152 2.50 4.72 8.17
CA CYS A 152 1.28 5.53 8.20
C CYS A 152 0.64 5.58 9.59
N THR A 153 0.45 4.40 10.20
CA THR A 153 -0.27 4.26 11.48
C THR A 153 0.39 5.00 12.64
N PRO A 154 1.70 4.84 12.91
CA PRO A 154 2.35 5.60 13.99
C PRO A 154 2.48 7.09 13.68
N TYR A 155 2.50 7.50 12.41
CA TYR A 155 2.63 8.91 12.03
C TYR A 155 1.43 9.77 12.49
N ARG A 156 0.22 9.21 12.44
CA ARG A 156 -1.03 9.92 12.80
C ARG A 156 -1.05 10.46 14.22
N THR A 157 -0.39 9.77 15.15
CA THR A 157 -0.41 10.08 16.59
C THR A 157 0.94 10.52 17.12
N ALA A 158 1.99 10.44 16.31
CA ALA A 158 3.34 10.87 16.66
C ALA A 158 3.44 12.38 16.88
N SER A 159 4.36 12.79 17.76
CA SER A 159 4.71 14.20 17.92
C SER A 159 5.35 14.77 16.65
N PRO A 160 5.34 16.09 16.42
CA PRO A 160 5.92 16.69 15.21
C PRO A 160 7.39 16.32 14.97
N ALA A 161 8.18 16.17 16.04
CA ALA A 161 9.58 15.76 15.94
C ALA A 161 9.72 14.30 15.46
N LEU A 162 8.88 13.40 15.98
CA LEU A 162 8.84 12.00 15.56
C LEU A 162 8.30 11.85 14.14
N GLN A 163 7.28 12.63 13.77
CA GLN A 163 6.77 12.70 12.39
C GLN A 163 7.88 13.09 11.41
N GLN A 164 8.67 14.12 11.73
CA GLN A 164 9.83 14.49 10.91
C GLN A 164 10.84 13.34 10.79
N GLY A 165 11.14 12.65 11.90
CA GLY A 165 12.01 11.47 11.90
C GLY A 165 11.48 10.36 10.99
N LEU A 166 10.18 10.05 11.08
CA LEU A 166 9.51 9.05 10.24
C LEU A 166 9.61 9.40 8.75
N ARG A 167 9.39 10.67 8.36
CA ARG A 167 9.55 11.10 6.95
C ARG A 167 10.98 10.92 6.45
N GLN A 168 11.98 11.27 7.28
CA GLN A 168 13.39 11.09 6.93
C GLN A 168 13.75 9.61 6.74
N GLN A 169 13.27 8.73 7.62
CA GLN A 169 13.53 7.29 7.52
C GLN A 169 12.81 6.67 6.31
N PHE A 170 11.55 7.05 6.05
CA PHE A 170 10.83 6.60 4.86
C PHE A 170 11.55 7.04 3.57
N GLY A 171 12.10 8.25 3.56
CA GLY A 171 12.94 8.76 2.48
C GLY A 171 14.14 7.87 2.16
N GLN A 172 14.72 7.15 3.14
CA GLN A 172 15.80 6.18 2.89
C GLN A 172 15.30 4.96 2.10
N LEU A 173 14.10 4.47 2.38
CA LEU A 173 13.51 3.34 1.64
C LEU A 173 13.22 3.71 0.18
N VAL A 174 12.84 4.96 -0.08
CA VAL A 174 12.65 5.49 -1.44
C VAL A 174 13.96 5.52 -2.24
N HIS A 175 15.10 5.70 -1.56
CA HIS A 175 16.43 5.74 -2.18
C HIS A 175 17.21 4.43 -2.03
N ASP A 176 16.56 3.33 -1.60
CA ASP A 176 17.25 2.07 -1.40
C ASP A 176 17.82 1.51 -2.71
N ASP A 177 19.02 0.93 -2.66
CA ASP A 177 19.67 0.36 -3.84
C ASP A 177 18.87 -0.81 -4.44
N THR A 178 18.06 -1.48 -3.63
CA THR A 178 17.27 -2.65 -4.03
C THR A 178 15.94 -2.24 -4.67
N PRO A 179 15.69 -2.58 -5.95
CA PRO A 179 14.46 -2.19 -6.63
C PRO A 179 13.17 -2.69 -5.97
N MET A 180 13.21 -3.86 -5.32
CA MET A 180 12.05 -4.41 -4.62
C MET A 180 11.64 -3.56 -3.41
N VAL A 181 12.62 -2.94 -2.72
CA VAL A 181 12.35 -2.01 -1.61
C VAL A 181 11.76 -0.72 -2.15
N ARG A 182 12.35 -0.14 -3.20
CA ARG A 182 11.82 1.09 -3.84
C ARG A 182 10.41 0.89 -4.38
N ARG A 183 10.13 -0.28 -4.98
CA ARG A 183 8.79 -0.66 -5.44
C ARG A 183 7.80 -0.66 -4.27
N GLN A 184 8.18 -1.23 -3.13
CA GLN A 184 7.32 -1.25 -1.96
C GLN A 184 7.17 0.13 -1.30
N ALA A 185 8.23 0.94 -1.29
CA ALA A 185 8.18 2.32 -0.85
C ALA A 185 7.23 3.15 -1.74
N ALA A 186 7.26 2.97 -3.06
CA ALA A 186 6.35 3.64 -3.99
C ALA A 186 4.87 3.30 -3.70
N ASN A 187 4.56 2.02 -3.47
CA ASN A 187 3.22 1.57 -3.09
C ASN A 187 2.69 2.23 -1.81
N ASN A 188 3.57 2.38 -0.80
CA ASN A 188 3.17 2.94 0.49
C ASN A 188 3.25 4.47 0.53
N LEU A 189 4.06 5.11 -0.31
CA LEU A 189 4.14 6.58 -0.38
C LEU A 189 2.80 7.19 -0.79
N ALA A 190 2.06 6.54 -1.70
CA ALA A 190 0.72 6.99 -2.10
C ALA A 190 -0.23 7.08 -0.90
N LYS A 191 -0.16 6.12 0.04
CA LYS A 191 -0.95 6.12 1.27
C LYS A 191 -0.40 7.14 2.27
N PHE A 192 0.92 7.21 2.40
CA PHE A 192 1.58 8.01 3.43
C PHE A 192 1.42 9.52 3.19
N VAL A 193 1.40 9.95 1.93
CA VAL A 193 1.13 11.35 1.54
C VAL A 193 -0.21 11.84 2.11
N LYS A 194 -1.23 10.97 2.20
CA LYS A 194 -2.57 11.32 2.72
C LYS A 194 -2.61 11.60 4.22
N GLU A 195 -1.53 11.30 4.93
CA GLU A 195 -1.40 11.55 6.36
C GLU A 195 -0.72 12.90 6.67
N MET A 196 -0.36 13.68 5.64
CA MET A 196 0.48 14.87 5.77
C MET A 196 -0.24 16.14 5.28
N ASP A 197 0.19 17.29 5.81
CA ASP A 197 -0.26 18.57 5.26
C ASP A 197 0.41 18.88 3.92
N SER A 198 -0.23 19.74 3.13
CA SER A 198 0.22 20.11 1.79
C SER A 198 1.63 20.71 1.77
N GLN A 199 2.03 21.46 2.80
CA GLN A 199 3.36 22.06 2.85
C GLN A 199 4.44 20.99 2.99
N VAL A 200 4.25 20.01 3.87
CA VAL A 200 5.14 18.85 4.01
C VAL A 200 5.18 18.03 2.73
N ILE A 201 4.03 17.81 2.09
CA ILE A 201 3.95 17.08 0.82
C ILE A 201 4.82 17.77 -0.24
N ILE A 202 4.62 19.08 -0.44
CA ILE A 202 5.32 19.86 -1.45
C ILE A 202 6.83 19.88 -1.20
N VAL A 203 7.26 20.08 0.05
CA VAL A 203 8.68 20.28 0.39
C VAL A 203 9.44 18.96 0.48
N GLU A 204 8.82 17.91 1.05
CA GLU A 204 9.52 16.67 1.38
C GLU A 204 9.08 15.49 0.50
N MET A 205 7.78 15.34 0.19
CA MET A 205 7.28 14.15 -0.53
C MET A 205 7.38 14.27 -2.05
N VAL A 206 7.19 15.47 -2.62
CA VAL A 206 7.33 15.68 -4.08
C VAL A 206 8.74 15.32 -4.56
N PRO A 207 9.84 15.69 -3.89
CA PRO A 207 11.18 15.21 -4.26
C PRO A 207 11.33 13.68 -4.24
N LEU A 208 10.73 13.00 -3.26
CA LEU A 208 10.72 11.53 -3.17
C LEU A 208 9.95 10.91 -4.35
N PHE A 209 8.78 11.46 -4.67
CA PHE A 209 8.00 11.08 -5.84
C PHE A 209 8.81 11.28 -7.14
N GLN A 210 9.50 12.41 -7.30
CA GLN A 210 10.33 12.66 -8.48
C GLN A 210 11.46 11.65 -8.63
N ASN A 211 12.10 11.24 -7.52
CA ASN A 211 13.12 10.21 -7.55
C ASN A 211 12.56 8.90 -8.12
N LEU A 212 11.41 8.45 -7.60
CA LEU A 212 10.74 7.22 -8.07
C LEU A 212 10.19 7.35 -9.50
N ALA A 213 9.73 8.54 -9.90
CA ALA A 213 9.21 8.78 -11.24
C ALA A 213 10.31 8.78 -12.31
N ASN A 214 11.57 8.99 -11.91
CA ASN A 214 12.75 8.89 -12.77
C ASN A 214 13.55 7.60 -12.55
N ASP A 215 12.98 6.62 -11.84
CA ASP A 215 13.63 5.35 -11.54
C ASP A 215 14.01 4.58 -12.81
N ASP A 216 15.11 3.84 -12.77
CA ASP A 216 15.56 3.03 -13.90
C ASP A 216 14.60 1.87 -14.20
N GLN A 217 13.93 1.35 -13.18
CA GLN A 217 12.99 0.24 -13.27
C GLN A 217 11.57 0.70 -13.58
N ASP A 218 11.01 0.24 -14.69
CA ASP A 218 9.62 0.57 -15.05
C ASP A 218 8.60 0.05 -14.03
N SER A 219 8.92 -1.06 -13.37
CA SER A 219 8.14 -1.64 -12.27
C SER A 219 8.02 -0.72 -11.05
N VAL A 220 8.96 0.22 -10.86
CA VAL A 220 8.85 1.27 -9.85
C VAL A 220 8.09 2.46 -10.41
N ARG A 221 8.49 2.97 -11.59
CA ARG A 221 7.86 4.13 -12.22
C ARG A 221 6.35 3.98 -12.40
N LEU A 222 5.86 2.80 -12.77
CA LEU A 222 4.43 2.57 -12.98
C LEU A 222 3.58 2.77 -11.72
N LEU A 223 4.17 2.59 -10.52
CA LEU A 223 3.48 2.79 -9.24
C LEU A 223 3.34 4.27 -8.89
N THR A 224 4.18 5.13 -9.48
CA THR A 224 4.18 6.57 -9.20
C THR A 224 2.93 7.29 -9.71
N VAL A 225 2.16 6.67 -10.61
CA VAL A 225 0.85 7.17 -11.04
C VAL A 225 -0.10 7.33 -9.85
N GLU A 226 -0.13 6.36 -8.92
CA GLU A 226 -0.99 6.45 -7.73
C GLU A 226 -0.47 7.49 -6.72
N ILE A 227 0.85 7.64 -6.64
CA ILE A 227 1.49 8.66 -5.79
C ILE A 227 1.12 10.05 -6.32
N LEU A 228 1.20 10.27 -7.63
CA LEU A 228 0.82 11.52 -8.26
C LEU A 228 -0.65 11.87 -7.97
N ILE A 229 -1.56 10.90 -8.13
CA ILE A 229 -2.98 11.09 -7.82
C ILE A 229 -3.14 11.50 -6.35
N SER A 230 -2.49 10.78 -5.43
CA SER A 230 -2.58 11.07 -4.00
C SER A 230 -2.01 12.45 -3.65
N ILE A 231 -0.89 12.86 -4.25
CA ILE A 231 -0.34 14.21 -4.08
C ILE A 231 -1.30 15.28 -4.62
N ALA A 232 -1.87 15.07 -5.81
CA ALA A 232 -2.79 16.02 -6.42
C ALA A 232 -4.09 16.16 -5.62
N GLU A 233 -4.61 15.08 -5.01
CA GLU A 233 -5.79 15.12 -4.14
C GLU A 233 -5.57 15.97 -2.87
N GLU A 234 -4.35 16.00 -2.33
CA GLU A 234 -4.02 16.72 -1.09
C GLU A 234 -3.54 18.17 -1.31
N ILE A 235 -3.09 18.52 -2.53
CA ILE A 235 -2.70 19.90 -2.86
C ILE A 235 -3.93 20.67 -3.37
N PRO A 236 -4.27 21.84 -2.77
CA PRO A 236 -5.37 22.67 -3.25
C PRO A 236 -5.26 22.97 -4.75
N LYS A 237 -6.36 22.79 -5.49
CA LYS A 237 -6.38 22.89 -6.96
C LYS A 237 -5.81 24.22 -7.48
N GLU A 238 -6.06 25.31 -6.78
CA GLU A 238 -5.57 26.65 -7.15
C GLU A 238 -4.04 26.78 -7.07
N GLN A 239 -3.37 25.89 -6.33
CA GLN A 239 -1.92 25.87 -6.18
C GLN A 239 -1.26 24.90 -7.18
N GLN A 240 -2.00 23.94 -7.73
CA GLN A 240 -1.44 22.88 -8.59
C GLN A 240 -0.76 23.41 -9.85
N SER A 241 -1.37 24.36 -10.56
CA SER A 241 -0.76 24.98 -11.76
C SER A 241 0.57 25.68 -11.49
N SER A 242 0.83 26.07 -10.23
CA SER A 242 2.09 26.70 -9.82
C SER A 242 3.21 25.68 -9.54
N HIS A 243 2.87 24.39 -9.37
CA HIS A 243 3.83 23.32 -9.13
C HIS A 243 4.35 22.72 -10.44
N GLY A 244 5.17 23.48 -11.16
CA GLY A 244 5.73 23.07 -12.46
C GLY A 244 6.47 21.72 -12.44
N VAL A 245 7.01 21.34 -11.30
CA VAL A 245 7.62 20.01 -11.07
C VAL A 245 6.61 18.87 -11.24
N LEU A 246 5.43 18.98 -10.61
CA LEU A 246 4.38 17.96 -10.67
C LEU A 246 3.82 17.84 -12.09
N LEU A 247 3.61 18.98 -12.75
CA LEU A 247 3.15 19.02 -14.13
C LEU A 247 4.16 18.39 -15.09
N THR A 248 5.46 18.63 -14.88
CA THR A 248 6.52 18.02 -15.68
C THR A 248 6.55 16.51 -15.48
N ALA A 249 6.42 16.03 -14.23
CA ALA A 249 6.37 14.61 -13.95
C ALA A 249 5.13 13.93 -14.59
N LEU A 250 3.95 14.56 -14.50
CA LEU A 250 2.73 14.11 -15.15
C LEU A 250 2.92 13.96 -16.67
N ARG A 251 3.48 14.98 -17.33
CA ARG A 251 3.78 14.93 -18.78
C ARG A 251 4.74 13.80 -19.13
N ASN A 252 5.79 13.60 -18.33
CA ASN A 252 6.74 12.52 -18.54
C ASN A 252 6.09 11.13 -18.42
N LEU A 253 5.10 10.97 -17.53
CA LEU A 253 4.37 9.71 -17.38
C LEU A 253 3.48 9.40 -18.60
N PHE A 254 2.87 10.41 -19.24
CA PHE A 254 2.13 10.23 -20.49
C PHE A 254 3.02 9.73 -21.63
N GLU A 255 4.29 10.12 -21.62
CA GLU A 255 5.25 9.85 -22.69
C GLU A 255 6.33 8.82 -22.29
N ASP A 256 6.12 8.08 -21.19
CA ASP A 256 7.13 7.15 -20.69
C ASP A 256 7.49 6.11 -21.77
N LYS A 257 8.79 5.81 -21.86
CA LYS A 257 9.32 4.82 -22.79
C LYS A 257 8.71 3.42 -22.60
N SER A 258 8.34 3.05 -21.37
CA SER A 258 7.69 1.79 -21.07
C SER A 258 6.18 1.91 -21.25
N TRP A 259 5.63 1.07 -22.12
CA TRP A 259 4.19 1.00 -22.32
C TRP A 259 3.44 0.61 -21.06
N ARG A 260 4.08 -0.08 -20.10
CA ARG A 260 3.46 -0.45 -18.82
C ARG A 260 3.17 0.78 -17.96
N VAL A 261 4.05 1.78 -18.01
CA VAL A 261 3.83 3.06 -17.32
C VAL A 261 2.70 3.83 -18.01
N ARG A 262 2.75 3.94 -19.34
CA ARG A 262 1.67 4.59 -20.12
C ARG A 262 0.32 3.90 -19.94
N TYR A 263 0.32 2.56 -19.85
CA TYR A 263 -0.86 1.75 -19.53
C TYR A 263 -1.41 2.11 -18.15
N MET A 264 -0.58 2.23 -17.11
CA MET A 264 -1.05 2.61 -15.78
C MET A 264 -1.67 4.01 -15.76
N VAL A 265 -1.11 4.95 -16.54
CA VAL A 265 -1.71 6.29 -16.70
C VAL A 265 -3.05 6.20 -17.44
N ALA A 266 -3.12 5.43 -18.52
CA ALA A 266 -4.33 5.20 -19.28
C ALA A 266 -5.43 4.53 -18.45
N ASP A 267 -5.11 3.54 -17.62
CA ASP A 267 -6.06 2.84 -16.75
C ASP A 267 -6.64 3.75 -15.64
N LYS A 268 -5.87 4.75 -15.22
CA LYS A 268 -6.26 5.69 -14.15
C LYS A 268 -6.60 7.09 -14.65
N PHE A 269 -6.82 7.26 -15.96
CA PHE A 269 -6.92 8.58 -16.58
C PHE A 269 -8.05 9.44 -16.01
N GLU A 270 -9.24 8.88 -15.79
CA GLU A 270 -10.36 9.62 -15.17
C GLU A 270 -10.02 10.08 -13.75
N LYS A 271 -9.32 9.25 -12.95
CA LYS A 271 -8.88 9.63 -11.60
C LYS A 271 -7.89 10.78 -11.63
N ILE A 272 -6.90 10.73 -12.53
CA ILE A 272 -5.93 11.81 -12.71
C ILE A 272 -6.67 13.11 -13.07
N ALA A 273 -7.59 13.06 -14.03
CA ALA A 273 -8.39 14.22 -14.46
C ALA A 273 -9.21 14.84 -13.32
N LYS A 274 -9.76 14.02 -12.41
CA LYS A 274 -10.50 14.51 -11.23
C LYS A 274 -9.59 15.14 -10.17
N ALA A 275 -8.37 14.64 -10.03
CA ALA A 275 -7.41 15.12 -9.04
C ALA A 275 -6.79 16.46 -9.42
N VAL A 276 -6.65 16.75 -10.71
CA VAL A 276 -6.06 18.00 -11.21
C VAL A 276 -7.06 19.15 -11.37
N ASP A 277 -6.57 20.37 -11.53
CA ASP A 277 -7.38 21.54 -11.90
C ASP A 277 -7.77 21.56 -13.39
N GLU A 278 -8.81 22.34 -13.72
CA GLU A 278 -9.41 22.41 -15.05
C GLU A 278 -8.45 22.97 -16.13
N GLU A 279 -7.51 23.85 -15.75
CA GLU A 279 -6.51 24.37 -16.69
C GLU A 279 -5.57 23.24 -17.12
N VAL A 280 -5.14 22.40 -16.17
CA VAL A 280 -4.31 21.22 -16.44
C VAL A 280 -5.07 20.18 -17.26
N VAL A 281 -6.37 19.98 -17.00
CA VAL A 281 -7.21 19.09 -17.83
C VAL A 281 -7.15 19.51 -19.30
N ASN A 282 -7.46 20.77 -19.59
CA ASN A 282 -7.54 21.26 -20.96
C ASN A 282 -6.16 21.35 -21.63
N ARG A 283 -5.15 21.88 -20.92
CA ARG A 283 -3.82 22.11 -21.48
C ARG A 283 -3.01 20.83 -21.66
N ASP A 284 -3.10 19.90 -20.72
CA ASP A 284 -2.20 18.74 -20.65
C ASP A 284 -2.92 17.41 -20.88
N LEU A 285 -4.10 17.20 -20.29
CA LEU A 285 -4.78 15.90 -20.38
C LEU A 285 -5.52 15.71 -21.69
N VAL A 286 -6.16 16.73 -22.27
CA VAL A 286 -6.86 16.57 -23.56
C VAL A 286 -5.88 16.12 -24.68
N PRO A 287 -4.72 16.78 -24.89
CA PRO A 287 -3.73 16.30 -25.85
C PRO A 287 -3.18 14.90 -25.50
N ALA A 288 -2.94 14.62 -24.21
CA ALA A 288 -2.45 13.32 -23.77
C ALA A 288 -3.48 12.20 -24.01
N PHE A 289 -4.77 12.47 -23.80
CA PHE A 289 -5.85 11.52 -24.06
C PHE A 289 -5.90 11.11 -25.53
N VAL A 290 -5.87 12.10 -26.42
CA VAL A 290 -5.80 11.88 -27.88
C VAL A 290 -4.56 11.08 -28.27
N LYS A 291 -3.40 11.39 -27.66
CA LYS A 291 -2.15 10.66 -27.90
C LYS A 291 -2.24 9.20 -27.46
N LEU A 292 -2.81 8.93 -26.28
CA LEU A 292 -2.96 7.57 -25.73
C LEU A 292 -3.98 6.75 -26.53
N LEU A 293 -5.06 7.36 -27.06
CA LEU A 293 -5.97 6.69 -28.00
C LEU A 293 -5.25 6.23 -29.27
N LYS A 294 -4.10 6.83 -29.59
CA LYS A 294 -3.26 6.52 -30.76
C LYS A 294 -1.94 5.85 -30.37
N ASP A 295 -1.84 5.32 -29.14
CA ASP A 295 -0.62 4.65 -28.66
C ASP A 295 -0.25 3.47 -29.56
N THR A 296 1.04 3.16 -29.67
CA THR A 296 1.51 2.03 -30.49
C THR A 296 1.06 0.68 -29.92
N GLU A 297 0.95 0.58 -28.60
CA GLU A 297 0.55 -0.66 -27.91
C GLU A 297 -0.97 -0.77 -27.74
N ALA A 298 -1.52 -1.92 -28.13
CA ALA A 298 -2.96 -2.14 -28.12
C ALA A 298 -3.53 -2.18 -26.69
N GLU A 299 -2.76 -2.63 -25.71
CA GLU A 299 -3.10 -2.67 -24.29
C GLU A 299 -3.33 -1.26 -23.74
N VAL A 300 -2.49 -0.29 -24.12
CA VAL A 300 -2.64 1.12 -23.73
C VAL A 300 -3.90 1.70 -24.36
N ARG A 301 -4.10 1.48 -25.67
CA ARG A 301 -5.32 1.92 -26.37
C ARG A 301 -6.59 1.30 -25.79
N THR A 302 -6.53 0.04 -25.35
CA THR A 302 -7.65 -0.66 -24.70
C THR A 302 -7.98 -0.03 -23.35
N ALA A 303 -6.97 0.25 -22.53
CA ALA A 303 -7.15 0.88 -21.22
C ALA A 303 -7.76 2.28 -21.32
N ILE A 304 -7.20 3.14 -22.20
CA ILE A 304 -7.69 4.51 -22.36
C ILE A 304 -9.08 4.54 -23.00
N ALA A 305 -9.41 3.62 -23.91
CA ALA A 305 -10.76 3.48 -24.44
C ALA A 305 -11.78 3.19 -23.32
N GLY A 306 -11.36 2.42 -22.31
CA GLY A 306 -12.11 2.19 -21.07
C GLY A 306 -12.48 3.46 -20.30
N GLN A 307 -11.70 4.54 -20.44
CA GLN A 307 -11.89 5.79 -19.72
C GLN A 307 -12.73 6.84 -20.46
N ILE A 308 -13.14 6.57 -21.72
CA ILE A 308 -13.82 7.55 -22.59
C ILE A 308 -15.00 8.24 -21.90
N PRO A 309 -16.01 7.54 -21.35
CA PRO A 309 -17.17 8.22 -20.77
C PRO A 309 -16.81 8.97 -19.48
N GLY A 310 -15.84 8.45 -18.73
CA GLY A 310 -15.32 9.06 -17.53
C GLY A 310 -14.69 10.43 -17.80
N PHE A 311 -13.73 10.45 -18.71
CA PHE A 311 -12.99 11.66 -19.05
C PHE A 311 -13.86 12.67 -19.83
N CYS A 312 -14.65 12.22 -20.80
CA CYS A 312 -15.47 13.12 -21.61
C CYS A 312 -16.54 13.87 -20.80
N ARG A 313 -16.98 13.32 -19.65
CA ARG A 313 -17.90 14.02 -18.72
C ARG A 313 -17.26 15.23 -18.03
N LEU A 314 -15.93 15.32 -18.02
CA LEU A 314 -15.19 16.40 -17.37
C LEU A 314 -14.86 17.56 -18.33
N LEU A 315 -15.23 17.41 -19.60
CA LEU A 315 -14.90 18.39 -20.64
C LEU A 315 -16.15 19.15 -21.06
N ASP A 316 -15.95 20.37 -21.53
CA ASP A 316 -16.98 21.07 -22.26
C ASP A 316 -17.23 20.40 -23.63
N ARG A 317 -18.41 20.68 -24.18
CA ARG A 317 -18.87 20.05 -25.43
C ARG A 317 -18.01 20.44 -26.63
N GLU A 318 -17.47 21.65 -26.67
CA GLU A 318 -16.68 22.12 -27.81
C GLU A 318 -15.36 21.37 -27.88
N THR A 319 -14.65 21.27 -26.76
CA THR A 319 -13.42 20.48 -26.65
C THR A 319 -13.64 19.01 -27.00
N LEU A 320 -14.72 18.39 -26.49
CA LEU A 320 -15.05 17.00 -26.81
C LEU A 320 -15.23 16.77 -28.32
N LEU A 321 -16.05 17.61 -28.97
CA LEU A 321 -16.37 17.46 -30.39
C LEU A 321 -15.17 17.78 -31.29
N ASN A 322 -14.43 18.83 -30.98
CA ASN A 322 -13.38 19.33 -31.86
C ASN A 322 -12.03 18.61 -31.68
N GLU A 323 -11.69 18.20 -30.46
CA GLU A 323 -10.36 17.64 -30.17
C GLU A 323 -10.35 16.12 -30.02
N ILE A 324 -11.42 15.53 -29.47
CA ILE A 324 -11.42 14.12 -29.06
C ILE A 324 -12.23 13.24 -30.02
N MET A 325 -13.37 13.71 -30.52
CA MET A 325 -14.35 12.88 -31.24
C MET A 325 -13.74 12.07 -32.38
N THR A 326 -12.95 12.71 -33.24
CA THR A 326 -12.30 12.03 -34.38
C THR A 326 -11.40 10.87 -33.91
N SER A 327 -10.69 11.03 -32.80
CA SER A 327 -9.83 9.97 -32.26
C SER A 327 -10.63 8.81 -31.69
N ILE A 328 -11.86 9.05 -31.19
CA ILE A 328 -12.79 7.99 -30.76
C ILE A 328 -13.34 7.25 -31.98
N GLU A 329 -13.71 7.97 -33.04
CA GLU A 329 -14.20 7.37 -34.29
C GLU A 329 -13.14 6.46 -34.94
N ASP A 330 -11.87 6.88 -34.93
CA ASP A 330 -10.73 6.09 -35.43
C ASP A 330 -10.65 4.71 -34.75
N LEU A 331 -10.99 4.62 -33.45
CA LEU A 331 -10.95 3.35 -32.71
C LEU A 331 -11.97 2.31 -33.18
N VAL A 332 -13.04 2.72 -33.87
CA VAL A 332 -14.01 1.77 -34.46
C VAL A 332 -13.32 0.82 -35.44
N SER A 333 -12.31 1.34 -36.14
CA SER A 333 -11.52 0.59 -37.13
C SER A 333 -10.14 0.16 -36.59
N ASP A 334 -9.92 0.20 -35.26
CA ASP A 334 -8.65 -0.22 -34.67
C ASP A 334 -8.30 -1.66 -35.08
N PRO A 335 -7.04 -1.99 -35.42
CA PRO A 335 -6.65 -3.34 -35.80
C PRO A 335 -6.89 -4.38 -34.69
N SER A 336 -6.76 -3.98 -33.42
CA SER A 336 -6.95 -4.85 -32.26
C SER A 336 -8.43 -5.06 -31.94
N GLN A 337 -8.85 -6.32 -31.88
CA GLN A 337 -10.20 -6.66 -31.44
C GLN A 337 -10.49 -6.23 -29.99
N HIS A 338 -9.46 -6.19 -29.13
CA HIS A 338 -9.62 -5.81 -27.73
C HIS A 338 -9.92 -4.32 -27.59
N VAL A 339 -9.28 -3.48 -28.40
CA VAL A 339 -9.57 -2.04 -28.45
C VAL A 339 -10.99 -1.79 -28.94
N ARG A 340 -11.38 -2.43 -30.06
CA ARG A 340 -12.76 -2.32 -30.58
C ARG A 340 -13.80 -2.80 -29.57
N ALA A 341 -13.53 -3.89 -28.85
CA ALA A 341 -14.41 -4.40 -27.81
C ALA A 341 -14.52 -3.43 -26.62
N ALA A 342 -13.39 -2.85 -26.17
CA ALA A 342 -13.39 -1.84 -25.12
C ALA A 342 -14.20 -0.61 -25.50
N LEU A 343 -13.99 -0.06 -26.71
CA LEU A 343 -14.81 1.03 -27.23
C LEU A 343 -16.30 0.64 -27.28
N GLY A 344 -16.63 -0.55 -27.81
CA GLY A 344 -18.01 -1.01 -27.90
C GLY A 344 -18.73 -1.09 -26.55
N MET A 345 -18.01 -1.40 -25.47
CA MET A 345 -18.56 -1.37 -24.10
C MET A 345 -18.79 0.05 -23.57
N GLN A 346 -18.03 1.04 -24.03
CA GLN A 346 -18.01 2.39 -23.47
C GLN A 346 -18.79 3.43 -24.29
N ILE A 347 -18.88 3.26 -25.61
CA ILE A 347 -19.35 4.31 -26.54
C ILE A 347 -20.78 4.79 -26.24
N SER A 348 -21.65 3.92 -25.73
CA SER A 348 -23.02 4.29 -25.31
C SER A 348 -23.04 5.29 -24.14
N GLY A 349 -21.96 5.35 -23.35
CA GLY A 349 -21.77 6.32 -22.28
C GLY A 349 -21.59 7.77 -22.77
N LEU A 350 -21.34 7.98 -24.07
CA LEU A 350 -21.25 9.33 -24.66
C LEU A 350 -22.61 9.93 -24.99
N ALA A 351 -23.64 9.10 -25.25
CA ALA A 351 -24.97 9.57 -25.61
C ALA A 351 -25.57 10.61 -24.63
N PRO A 352 -25.54 10.41 -23.29
CA PRO A 352 -26.03 11.42 -22.36
C PRO A 352 -25.17 12.70 -22.29
N ILE A 353 -23.93 12.67 -22.79
CA ILE A 353 -23.00 13.81 -22.77
C ILE A 353 -23.22 14.69 -24.01
N LEU A 354 -23.35 14.05 -25.19
CA LEU A 354 -23.49 14.75 -26.47
C LEU A 354 -24.90 15.34 -26.66
N GLY A 355 -25.92 14.65 -26.16
CA GLY A 355 -27.31 15.03 -26.36
C GLY A 355 -27.96 14.24 -27.51
N LYS A 356 -29.15 14.67 -27.94
CA LYS A 356 -29.99 13.93 -28.90
C LYS A 356 -29.69 14.28 -30.37
N GLU A 357 -29.09 15.45 -30.61
CA GLU A 357 -28.89 15.99 -31.96
C GLU A 357 -27.59 15.47 -32.62
N GLU A 358 -26.81 14.71 -31.85
CA GLU A 358 -25.51 14.10 -32.14
C GLU A 358 -25.56 12.62 -31.78
#